data_AF-A0A7C6KAU7-F1
#
_entry.id   AF-A0A7C6KAU7-F1
#
_cell.length_a   1.000
_cell.length_b   1.000
_cell.length_c   1.000
_cell.angle_alpha   90.00
_cell.angle_beta   90.00
_cell.angle_gamma   90.00
#
_symmetry.space_group_name_H-M   'P 1'
#
loop_
_entity.id
_entity.type
_entity.pdbx_description
1 polymer ?
#
loop_
_entity_poly.entity_id
_entity_poly.type
_entity_poly.pdbx_seq_one_letter_code
_entity_poly.pdbx_strand_id
1 'polypeptide(L)'
;MIRSIDIPYKELTAFIITGVISGIATLVLIYLSMALGRVTFRNKRIGGLWFIIFLILSTLITYSQVKVAQLMPYYIDLNTLKTGTIDMFNYGLNINIDQFGVMVSGDMGNILLNIATFIYSILIIIFTFLGTGYLIENKIDL
;
A
#
# COMPACT_ATOMS: atom_id res chain seq x y z
N MET A 1 10.28 27.84 -27.47
CA MET A 1 10.40 27.97 -26.01
C MET A 1 10.19 26.58 -25.41
N ILE A 2 11.28 25.83 -25.20
CA ILE A 2 11.22 24.46 -24.69
C ILE A 2 11.03 24.59 -23.18
N ARG A 3 9.87 24.18 -22.65
CA ARG A 3 9.67 24.02 -21.21
C ARG A 3 10.74 23.06 -20.70
N SER A 4 11.63 23.53 -19.83
CA SER A 4 12.47 22.65 -19.03
C SER A 4 11.53 21.75 -18.24
N ILE A 5 11.53 20.46 -18.56
CA ILE A 5 10.90 19.45 -17.73
C ILE A 5 11.84 19.30 -16.54
N ASP A 6 11.61 20.10 -15.50
CA ASP A 6 12.25 19.87 -14.21
C ASP A 6 11.69 18.54 -13.70
N ILE A 7 12.47 17.47 -13.82
CA ILE A 7 12.11 16.17 -13.29
C ILE A 7 12.17 16.30 -11.76
N PRO A 8 11.06 16.12 -11.04
CA PRO A 8 11.07 16.21 -9.59
C PRO A 8 11.71 14.95 -9.00
N TYR A 9 13.05 14.94 -8.89
CA TYR A 9 13.82 13.80 -8.40
C TYR A 9 13.37 13.30 -7.01
N LYS A 10 12.83 14.19 -6.17
CA LYS A 10 12.24 13.85 -4.86
C LYS A 10 10.95 13.04 -4.98
N GLU A 11 10.10 13.40 -5.93
CA GLU A 11 8.86 12.65 -6.22
C GLU A 11 9.17 11.29 -6.81
N LEU A 12 10.11 11.24 -7.75
CA LEU A 12 10.56 9.99 -8.35
C LEU A 12 11.13 9.02 -7.30
N THR A 13 11.96 9.52 -6.38
CA THR A 13 12.56 8.68 -5.33
C THR A 13 11.53 8.16 -4.33
N ALA A 14 10.61 9.01 -3.85
CA ALA A 14 9.56 8.56 -2.95
C ALA A 14 8.59 7.58 -3.63
N PHE A 15 8.30 7.79 -4.92
CA PHE A 15 7.49 6.86 -5.72
C PHE A 15 8.16 5.49 -5.81
N ILE A 16 9.46 5.43 -6.13
CA ILE A 16 10.23 4.18 -6.18
C ILE A 16 10.23 3.49 -4.81
N ILE A 17 10.51 4.22 -3.72
CA ILE A 17 10.55 3.65 -2.37
C ILE A 17 9.18 3.06 -2.00
N THR A 18 8.10 3.81 -2.21
CA THR A 18 6.74 3.36 -1.90
C THR A 18 6.36 2.15 -2.75
N GLY A 19 6.73 2.15 -4.04
CA GLY A 19 6.53 1.02 -4.95
C GLY A 19 7.25 -0.24 -4.50
N VAL A 20 8.52 -0.12 -4.07
CA VAL A 20 9.30 -1.26 -3.54
C VAL A 20 8.67 -1.81 -2.26
N ILE A 21 8.27 -0.95 -1.32
CA ILE A 21 7.61 -1.37 -0.07
C ILE A 21 6.31 -2.12 -0.39
N SER A 22 5.48 -1.58 -1.29
CA SER A 22 4.24 -2.24 -1.73
C SER A 22 4.50 -3.58 -2.42
N GLY A 23 5.56 -3.66 -3.23
CA GLY A 23 5.98 -4.89 -3.88
C GLY A 23 6.39 -5.96 -2.86
N ILE A 24 7.23 -5.61 -1.89
CA ILE A 24 7.64 -6.51 -0.80
C ILE A 24 6.42 -6.96 0.01
N ALA A 25 5.53 -6.05 0.40
CA ALA A 25 4.31 -6.40 1.13
C ALA A 25 3.45 -7.41 0.37
N THR A 26 3.29 -7.20 -0.94
CA THR A 26 2.55 -8.12 -1.82
C THR A 26 3.22 -9.49 -1.88
N LEU A 27 4.54 -9.55 -2.07
CA LEU A 27 5.29 -10.81 -2.13
C LEU A 27 5.19 -11.62 -0.83
N VAL A 28 5.33 -10.95 0.32
CA VAL A 28 5.22 -11.61 1.62
C VAL A 28 3.78 -12.08 1.87
N LEU A 29 2.77 -11.33 1.43
CA LEU A 29 1.36 -11.73 1.53
C LEU A 29 1.01 -12.94 0.65
N ILE A 30 1.53 -12.97 -0.57
CA ILE A 30 1.45 -14.11 -1.49
C ILE A 30 2.06 -15.35 -0.82
N TYR A 31 3.22 -15.19 -0.17
CA TYR A 31 3.89 -16.30 0.50
C TYR A 31 3.13 -16.80 1.73
N LEU A 32 2.58 -15.89 2.55
CA LEU A 32 1.69 -16.25 3.66
C LEU A 32 0.47 -17.04 3.15
N SER A 33 -0.14 -16.58 2.08
CA SER A 33 -1.31 -17.21 1.49
C SER A 33 -1.00 -18.61 0.97
N MET A 34 0.19 -18.81 0.39
CA MET A 34 0.70 -20.12 -0.01
C MET A 34 0.94 -21.04 1.18
N ALA A 35 1.50 -20.53 2.28
CA ALA A 35 1.71 -21.29 3.51
C ALA A 35 0.36 -21.70 4.13
N LEU A 36 -0.57 -20.76 4.29
CA LEU A 36 -1.92 -21.01 4.81
C LEU A 36 -2.70 -22.02 3.95
N GLY A 37 -2.61 -21.90 2.62
CA GLY A 37 -3.24 -22.84 1.70
C GLY A 37 -2.77 -24.28 1.92
N ARG A 38 -1.46 -24.48 2.15
CA ARG A 38 -0.89 -25.80 2.44
C ARG A 38 -1.27 -26.33 3.82
N VAL A 39 -1.21 -25.47 4.85
CA VAL A 39 -1.51 -25.87 6.24
C VAL A 39 -3.00 -26.21 6.44
N THR A 40 -3.90 -25.46 5.80
CA THR A 40 -5.34 -25.66 5.95
C THR A 40 -5.82 -26.91 5.20
N PHE A 41 -5.22 -27.22 4.07
CA PHE A 41 -5.64 -28.32 3.18
C PHE A 41 -4.50 -29.31 2.97
N ARG A 42 -4.07 -29.96 4.06
CA ARG A 42 -2.93 -30.88 4.21
C ARG A 42 -2.82 -32.03 3.19
N ASN A 43 -3.77 -32.23 2.27
CA ASN A 43 -3.71 -33.36 1.31
C ASN A 43 -4.57 -33.23 0.02
N LYS A 44 -4.97 -32.04 -0.44
CA LYS A 44 -5.71 -31.92 -1.72
C LYS A 44 -4.92 -31.10 -2.74
N ARG A 45 -4.76 -31.64 -3.96
CA ARG A 45 -4.12 -31.02 -5.15
C ARG A 45 -4.81 -29.74 -5.65
N ILE A 46 -5.42 -28.95 -4.77
CA ILE A 46 -6.12 -27.73 -5.15
C ILE A 46 -5.10 -26.59 -5.13
N GLY A 47 -4.27 -26.56 -6.17
CA GLY A 47 -3.21 -25.58 -6.36
C GLY A 47 -3.70 -24.13 -6.54
N GLY A 48 -5.01 -23.86 -6.47
CA GLY A 48 -5.60 -22.53 -6.59
C GLY A 48 -6.20 -21.94 -5.31
N LEU A 49 -6.35 -22.71 -4.22
CA LEU A 49 -6.99 -22.20 -2.99
C LEU A 49 -6.18 -21.08 -2.32
N TRP A 50 -4.85 -21.14 -2.39
CA TRP A 50 -3.98 -20.10 -1.87
C TRP A 50 -4.22 -18.73 -2.54
N PHE A 51 -4.65 -18.70 -3.80
CA PHE A 51 -5.00 -17.45 -4.49
C PHE A 51 -6.30 -16.84 -3.96
N ILE A 52 -7.29 -17.66 -3.60
CA ILE A 52 -8.53 -17.19 -2.97
C ILE A 52 -8.22 -16.63 -1.57
N ILE A 53 -7.38 -17.31 -0.79
CA ILE A 53 -6.91 -16.82 0.50
C ILE A 53 -6.19 -15.47 0.33
N PHE A 54 -5.33 -15.35 -0.68
CA PHE A 54 -4.64 -14.10 -1.02
C PHE A 54 -5.63 -12.96 -1.31
N LEU A 55 -6.65 -13.20 -2.15
CA LEU A 55 -7.65 -12.16 -2.47
C LEU A 55 -8.42 -11.70 -1.23
N ILE A 56 -8.81 -12.64 -0.36
CA ILE A 56 -9.52 -12.33 0.88
C ILE A 56 -8.62 -11.51 1.81
N LEU A 57 -7.39 -11.96 2.05
CA LEU A 57 -6.44 -11.26 2.92
C LEU A 57 -6.06 -9.88 2.36
N SER A 58 -5.82 -9.78 1.05
CA SER A 58 -5.51 -8.51 0.39
C SER A 58 -6.65 -7.51 0.52
N THR A 59 -7.89 -7.96 0.32
CA THR A 59 -9.08 -7.12 0.50
C THR A 59 -9.24 -6.69 1.96
N LEU A 60 -9.04 -7.62 2.91
CA LEU A 60 -9.12 -7.33 4.34
C LEU A 60 -8.08 -6.28 4.74
N ILE A 61 -6.82 -6.48 4.36
CA ILE A 61 -5.71 -5.55 4.64
C ILE A 61 -5.99 -4.17 4.06
N THR A 62 -6.46 -4.11 2.81
CA THR A 62 -6.78 -2.84 2.13
C THR A 62 -7.94 -2.13 2.83
N TYR A 63 -8.99 -2.87 3.19
CA TYR A 63 -10.15 -2.32 3.90
C TYR A 63 -9.77 -1.76 5.27
N SER A 64 -9.00 -2.50 6.08
CA SER A 64 -8.52 -2.01 7.38
C SER A 64 -7.55 -0.85 7.23
N GLN A 65 -6.70 -0.84 6.20
CA GLN A 65 -5.84 0.29 5.90
C GLN A 65 -6.63 1.57 5.62
N VAL A 66 -7.71 1.49 4.82
CA VAL A 66 -8.61 2.64 4.58
C VAL A 66 -9.26 3.10 5.88
N LYS A 67 -9.69 2.19 6.75
CA LYS A 67 -10.24 2.53 8.06
C LYS A 67 -9.23 3.23 8.96
N VAL A 68 -7.96 2.78 8.97
CA VAL A 68 -6.87 3.44 9.70
C VAL A 68 -6.65 4.87 9.18
N ALA A 69 -6.64 5.05 7.85
CA ALA A 69 -6.49 6.38 7.26
C ALA A 69 -7.64 7.33 7.61
N GLN A 70 -8.87 6.81 7.69
CA GLN A 70 -10.06 7.58 8.09
C GLN A 70 -10.05 7.94 9.58
N LEU A 71 -9.61 7.02 10.44
CA LEU A 71 -9.51 7.24 11.90
C LEU A 71 -8.40 8.24 12.25
N MET A 72 -7.30 8.23 11.49
CA MET A 72 -6.11 9.05 11.73
C MET A 72 -5.72 9.81 10.46
N PRO A 73 -6.45 10.89 10.09
CA PRO A 73 -6.21 11.66 8.87
C PRO A 73 -5.05 12.66 9.02
N TYR A 74 -3.93 12.23 9.62
CA TYR A 74 -2.72 13.04 9.78
C TYR A 74 -1.66 12.66 8.74
N TYR A 75 -1.17 13.67 8.04
CA TYR A 75 -0.22 13.53 6.95
C TYR A 75 1.07 14.29 7.25
N ILE A 76 2.20 13.75 6.78
CA ILE A 76 3.48 14.44 6.72
C ILE A 76 3.73 14.82 5.26
N ASP A 77 4.03 16.10 5.04
CA ASP A 77 4.61 16.56 3.78
C ASP A 77 6.11 16.23 3.77
N LEU A 78 6.55 15.38 2.86
CA LEU A 78 7.95 14.96 2.75
C LEU A 78 8.89 16.08 2.28
N ASN A 79 8.36 17.15 1.67
CA ASN A 79 9.15 18.28 1.21
C ASN A 79 9.46 19.26 2.34
N THR A 80 8.49 19.51 3.21
CA THR A 80 8.61 20.48 4.32
C THR A 80 8.77 19.85 5.70
N LEU A 81 8.60 18.52 5.79
CA LEU A 81 8.54 17.74 7.03
C LEU A 81 7.48 18.24 8.04
N LYS A 82 6.51 19.02 7.55
CA LYS A 82 5.40 19.52 8.37
C LYS A 82 4.30 18.48 8.46
N THR A 83 3.65 18.44 9.61
CA THR A 83 2.47 17.61 9.87
C THR A 83 1.21 18.46 9.74
N GLY A 84 0.15 17.86 9.20
CA GLY A 84 -1.13 18.53 9.03
C GLY A 84 -2.23 17.58 8.59
N THR A 85 -3.46 18.08 8.58
CA THR A 85 -4.60 17.39 7.93
C THR A 85 -4.63 17.77 6.45
N ILE A 86 -5.23 16.95 5.58
CA ILE A 86 -5.25 17.22 4.14
C ILE A 86 -5.82 18.60 3.77
N ASP A 87 -6.81 19.06 4.54
CA ASP A 87 -7.41 20.40 4.40
C ASP A 87 -6.42 21.54 4.69
N MET A 88 -5.44 21.31 5.56
CA MET A 88 -4.41 22.30 5.89
C MET A 88 -3.37 22.46 4.78
N PHE A 89 -3.24 21.47 3.90
CA PHE A 89 -2.26 21.49 2.83
C PHE A 89 -2.78 22.09 1.51
N ASN A 90 -4.03 22.59 1.47
CA ASN A 90 -4.58 23.39 0.37
C ASN A 90 -4.39 22.78 -1.03
N TYR A 91 -4.40 21.44 -1.14
CA TYR A 91 -4.38 20.75 -2.43
C TYR A 91 -5.75 20.89 -3.10
N GLY A 92 -5.91 21.96 -3.88
CA GLY A 92 -7.06 22.13 -4.75
C GLY A 92 -7.05 21.07 -5.85
N LEU A 93 -7.80 19.98 -5.66
CA LEU A 93 -8.22 19.13 -6.78
C LEU A 93 -9.19 19.92 -7.64
N ASN A 94 -8.69 20.53 -8.72
CA ASN A 94 -9.53 21.20 -9.70
C ASN A 94 -9.97 20.16 -10.73
N ILE A 95 -11.16 19.59 -10.51
CA ILE A 95 -11.78 18.69 -11.49
C ILE A 95 -12.54 19.57 -12.47
N ASN A 96 -11.97 19.78 -13.65
CA ASN A 96 -12.62 20.49 -14.73
C ASN A 96 -13.24 19.47 -15.69
N ILE A 97 -14.56 19.54 -15.84
CA ILE A 97 -15.30 18.66 -16.75
C ILE A 97 -15.57 19.49 -17.99
N ASP A 98 -14.85 19.18 -19.07
CA ASP A 98 -15.02 19.86 -20.35
C ASP A 98 -15.57 18.89 -21.40
N GLN A 99 -15.89 19.40 -22.58
CA GLN A 99 -16.54 18.68 -23.70
C GLN A 99 -15.74 17.44 -24.19
N PHE A 100 -14.48 17.32 -23.78
CA PHE A 100 -13.55 16.25 -24.13
C PHE A 100 -13.29 15.23 -23.00
N GLY A 101 -14.00 15.35 -21.86
CA GLY A 101 -13.91 14.43 -20.73
C GLY A 101 -13.51 15.11 -19.42
N VAL A 102 -13.25 14.28 -18.40
CA VAL A 102 -12.86 14.73 -17.06
C VAL A 102 -11.36 15.01 -17.06
N MET A 103 -10.97 16.28 -16.98
CA MET A 103 -9.58 16.69 -16.77
C MET A 103 -9.36 16.99 -15.29
N VAL A 104 -8.65 16.10 -14.61
CA VAL A 104 -8.22 16.31 -13.21
C VAL A 104 -6.91 17.08 -13.23
N SER A 105 -6.94 18.33 -12.75
CA SER A 105 -5.77 19.20 -12.64
C SER A 105 -5.60 19.59 -11.17
N GLY A 106 -4.51 19.18 -10.54
CA GLY A 106 -4.18 19.57 -9.17
C GLY A 106 -2.68 19.75 -9.02
N ASP A 107 -2.27 20.63 -8.09
CA ASP A 107 -0.87 20.72 -7.68
C ASP A 107 -0.51 19.46 -6.89
N MET A 108 -0.07 18.42 -7.60
CA MET A 108 0.39 17.16 -7.01
C MET A 108 1.86 17.24 -6.58
N GLY A 109 2.48 18.43 -6.58
CA GLY A 109 3.93 18.60 -6.39
C GLY A 109 4.45 18.32 -4.97
N ASN A 110 3.57 17.91 -4.05
CA ASN A 110 3.96 17.57 -2.69
C ASN A 110 3.47 16.17 -2.32
N ILE A 111 4.40 15.42 -1.74
CA ILE A 111 4.19 14.02 -1.41
C ILE A 111 3.71 13.97 0.04
N LEU A 112 2.41 13.77 0.18
CA LEU A 112 1.80 13.53 1.49
C LEU A 112 1.86 12.05 1.83
N LEU A 113 2.46 11.72 2.97
CA LEU A 113 2.36 10.39 3.57
C LEU A 113 1.44 10.43 4.79
N ASN A 114 0.41 9.59 4.79
CA ASN A 114 -0.37 9.36 6.02
C ASN A 114 0.48 8.54 6.99
N ILE A 115 0.74 9.11 8.17
CA ILE A 115 1.64 8.51 9.18
C ILE A 115 1.07 7.19 9.68
N ALA A 116 -0.22 7.16 9.99
CA ALA A 116 -0.88 5.99 10.55
C ALA A 116 -0.92 4.85 9.52
N THR A 117 -1.25 5.16 8.27
CA THR A 117 -1.22 4.21 7.16
C THR A 117 0.19 3.68 6.91
N PHE A 118 1.21 4.53 6.98
CA PHE A 118 2.60 4.11 6.79
C PHE A 118 3.07 3.14 7.88
N ILE A 119 2.79 3.45 9.15
CA ILE A 119 3.09 2.55 10.29
C ILE A 119 2.30 1.25 10.16
N TYR A 120 1.01 1.33 9.82
CA TYR A 120 0.17 0.16 9.60
C TYR A 120 0.75 -0.77 8.53
N SER A 121 1.22 -0.23 7.40
CA SER A 121 1.87 -1.01 6.34
C SER A 121 3.12 -1.75 6.85
N ILE A 122 3.97 -1.10 7.66
CA ILE A 122 5.15 -1.73 8.26
C ILE A 122 4.71 -2.89 9.17
N LEU A 123 3.71 -2.68 10.03
CA LEU A 123 3.20 -3.72 10.91
C LEU A 123 2.65 -4.91 10.13
N ILE A 124 1.89 -4.68 9.06
CA ILE A 124 1.37 -5.76 8.21
C ILE A 124 2.52 -6.57 7.59
N ILE A 125 3.57 -5.91 7.08
CA ILE A 125 4.73 -6.63 6.54
C ILE A 125 5.35 -7.53 7.62
N ILE A 126 5.59 -7.01 8.82
CA ILE A 126 6.16 -7.77 9.93
C ILE A 126 5.28 -8.94 10.32
N PHE A 127 3.98 -8.72 10.55
CA PHE A 127 3.04 -9.78 10.94
C PHE A 127 2.90 -10.85 9.86
N THR A 128 2.83 -10.45 8.60
CA THR A 128 2.70 -11.37 7.48
C THR A 128 3.97 -12.21 7.33
N PHE A 129 5.15 -11.59 7.50
CA PHE A 129 6.43 -12.27 7.45
C PHE A 129 6.58 -13.29 8.60
N LEU A 130 6.37 -12.85 9.85
CA LEU A 130 6.46 -13.71 11.03
C LEU A 130 5.40 -14.82 11.00
N GLY A 131 4.17 -14.51 10.62
CA GLY A 131 3.10 -15.49 10.46
C GLY A 131 3.45 -16.56 9.42
N THR A 132 4.11 -16.17 8.33
CA THR A 132 4.57 -17.13 7.33
C THR A 132 5.66 -18.04 7.87
N GLY A 133 6.67 -17.47 8.54
CA GLY A 133 7.75 -18.24 9.18
C GLY A 133 7.21 -19.26 10.18
N TYR A 134 6.30 -18.83 11.06
CA TYR A 134 5.65 -19.70 12.04
C TYR A 134 4.88 -20.86 11.41
N LEU A 135 4.12 -20.61 10.34
CA LEU A 135 3.35 -21.64 9.65
C LEU A 135 4.24 -22.66 8.95
N ILE A 136 5.34 -22.21 8.34
CA ILE A 136 6.26 -23.11 7.65
C ILE A 136 6.95 -24.03 8.67
N GLU A 137 7.51 -23.45 9.72
CA GLU A 137 8.31 -24.18 10.71
C GLU A 137 7.47 -25.17 11.54
N ASN A 138 6.24 -24.81 11.92
CA ASN A 138 5.44 -25.64 12.84
C ASN A 138 4.36 -26.50 12.16
N LYS A 139 4.02 -26.25 10.89
CA LYS A 139 2.84 -26.87 10.26
C LYS A 139 3.07 -27.47 8.87
N ILE A 140 4.17 -27.16 8.18
CA ILE A 140 4.45 -27.74 6.85
C ILE A 140 5.25 -29.05 6.95
N ASP A 141 5.98 -29.26 8.04
CA ASP A 141 6.85 -30.43 8.24
C ASP A 141 6.16 -31.62 8.97
N LEU A 142 4.85 -31.85 8.73
CA LEU A 142 4.03 -32.83 9.48
C LEU A 142 3.02 -33.67 8.66
#